data_AF-A0A7G2C5X9-F1
#
_entry.id   AF-A0A7G2C5X9-F1
#
_cell.length_a   1.000
_cell.length_b   1.000
_cell.length_c   1.000
_cell.angle_alpha   90.00
_cell.angle_beta   90.00
_cell.angle_gamma   90.00
#
_symmetry.space_group_name_H-M   'P 1'
#
loop_
_entity.id
_entity.type
_entity.pdbx_description
1 polymer ?
#
loop_
_entity_poly.entity_id
_entity_poly.type
_entity_poly.pdbx_seq_one_letter_code
_entity_poly.pdbx_strand_id
1 'polypeptide(L)' 'MHVRIVFNYGAEVEALGRTELGEERGLHGAQVVATVSVRPGETLPFVKGKLDGFRAKYEAYRTVDGELVREPM' A
#
# COMPACT_ATOMS: atom_id res chain seq x y z
N MET A 1 -9.05 5.27 4.95
CA MET A 1 -7.58 5.44 4.93
C MET A 1 -7.02 4.73 3.72
N HIS A 2 -6.25 5.43 2.88
CA HIS A 2 -5.52 4.78 1.79
C HIS A 2 -4.04 4.71 2.16
N VAL A 3 -3.45 3.52 2.05
CA VAL A 3 -2.07 3.23 2.42
C VAL A 3 -1.32 2.80 1.17
N ARG A 4 -0.15 3.41 0.95
CA ARG A 4 0.80 3.01 -0.08
C ARG A 4 2.19 2.87 0.54
N ILE A 5 2.73 1.66 0.57
CA ILE A 5 4.08 1.38 1.05
C ILE A 5 4.95 0.94 -0.11
N VAL A 6 6.15 1.50 -0.22
CA VAL A 6 7.18 1.05 -1.14
C VAL A 6 8.28 0.36 -0.35
N PHE A 7 8.56 -0.89 -0.67
CA PHE A 7 9.61 -1.68 -0.05
C PHE A 7 10.92 -1.55 -0.82
N ASN A 8 12.04 -1.65 -0.11
CA ASN A 8 13.36 -1.64 -0.73
C ASN A 8 13.56 -2.83 -1.68
N TYR A 9 14.55 -2.70 -2.56
CA TYR A 9 14.93 -3.77 -3.47
C TYR A 9 15.32 -5.03 -2.67
N GLY A 10 14.86 -6.20 -3.13
CA GLY A 10 15.10 -7.48 -2.46
C GLY A 10 14.18 -7.78 -1.27
N ALA A 11 13.16 -6.94 -1.02
CA ALA A 11 12.13 -7.28 -0.04
C ALA A 11 11.31 -8.50 -0.50
N GLU A 12 11.12 -9.46 0.39
CA GLU A 12 10.29 -10.65 0.16
C GLU A 12 8.98 -10.43 0.89
N VAL A 13 7.94 -10.03 0.16
CA VAL A 13 6.62 -9.70 0.72
C VAL A 13 5.51 -10.45 0.02
N GLU A 14 4.55 -10.91 0.82
CA GLU A 14 3.30 -11.53 0.38
C GLU A 14 2.14 -10.59 0.76
N ALA A 15 1.25 -10.31 -0.20
CA ALA A 15 0.03 -9.56 0.07
C ALA A 15 -0.94 -10.40 0.91
N LEU A 16 -1.54 -9.76 1.91
CA LEU A 16 -2.60 -10.35 2.71
C LEU A 16 -3.93 -9.65 2.46
N GLY A 17 -5.02 -10.41 2.57
CA GLY A 17 -6.38 -9.90 2.48
C GLY A 17 -6.64 -9.19 1.16
N ARG A 18 -6.92 -7.89 1.23
CA ARG A 18 -7.27 -7.03 0.09
C ARG A 18 -6.12 -6.13 -0.37
N THR A 19 -4.90 -6.47 0.02
CA THR A 19 -3.71 -5.70 -0.37
C THR A 19 -3.32 -6.05 -1.79
N GLU A 20 -3.09 -5.02 -2.60
CA GLU A 20 -2.61 -5.15 -3.97
C GLU A 20 -1.10 -4.95 -3.99
N LEU A 21 -0.38 -5.80 -4.73
CA LEU A 21 1.05 -5.63 -4.99
C LEU A 21 1.25 -5.14 -6.42
N GLY A 22 2.20 -4.22 -6.58
CA GLY A 22 2.73 -3.78 -7.86
C GLY A 22 4.24 -3.56 -7.75
N GLU A 23 4.83 -3.05 -8.82
CA GLU A 23 6.25 -2.74 -8.89
C GLU A 23 6.46 -1.28 -9.34
N GLU A 24 7.47 -0.61 -8.77
CA GLU A 24 7.95 0.67 -9.25
C GLU A 24 9.47 0.63 -9.48
N ARG A 25 9.98 1.50 -10.35
CA ARG A 25 11.41 1.60 -10.61
C ARG A 25 12.11 2.32 -9.46
N GLY A 26 12.96 1.61 -8.73
CA GLY A 26 13.87 2.18 -7.72
C GLY A 26 15.27 2.44 -8.28
N LEU A 27 16.12 3.06 -7.45
CA LEU A 27 17.53 3.35 -7.76
C LEU A 27 18.37 2.09 -7.98
N HIS A 28 18.05 1.00 -7.28
CA HIS A 28 18.81 -0.24 -7.26
C HIS A 28 18.11 -1.42 -7.97
N GLY A 29 16.95 -1.18 -8.60
CA GLY A 29 16.13 -2.21 -9.23
C GLY A 29 14.64 -1.99 -9.02
N ALA A 30 13.81 -2.96 -9.41
CA ALA A 30 12.37 -2.93 -9.15
C ALA A 30 12.10 -2.99 -7.64
N GLN A 31 11.19 -2.14 -7.17
CA GLN A 31 10.74 -2.07 -5.78
C GLN A 31 9.29 -2.53 -5.71
N VAL A 32 8.95 -3.32 -4.70
CA VAL A 32 7.58 -3.77 -4.49
C VAL A 32 6.76 -2.63 -3.86
N VAL A 33 5.59 -2.38 -4.42
CA VAL A 33 4.61 -1.42 -3.91
C VAL A 33 3.41 -2.19 -3.39
N ALA A 34 3.01 -1.96 -2.14
CA ALA A 34 1.78 -2.51 -1.59
C ALA A 34 0.77 -1.38 -1.32
N THR A 35 -0.46 -1.58 -1.78
CA THR A 35 -1.56 -0.63 -1.61
C THR A 35 -2.78 -1.28 -0.99
N VAL A 36 -3.40 -0.61 -0.03
CA VAL A 36 -4.68 -1.04 0.55
C VAL A 36 -5.52 0.16 0.96
N SER A 37 -6.83 0.00 0.83
CA SER A 37 -7.84 0.96 1.23
C SER A 37 -8.66 0.40 2.39
N VAL A 38 -8.57 1.03 3.56
CA VAL A 38 -9.27 0.63 4.78
C VAL A 38 -10.46 1.56 5.02
N ARG A 39 -11.66 0.99 5.15
CA ARG A 39 -12.88 1.76 5.45
C ARG A 39 -12.92 2.18 6.93
N PRO A 40 -13.67 3.23 7.29
CA PRO A 40 -13.84 3.62 8.69
C PRO A 40 -14.36 2.47 9.55
N GLY A 41 -13.77 2.28 10.74
CA GLY A 41 -14.14 1.22 11.67
C GLY A 41 -13.65 -0.19 11.29
N GLU A 42 -12.98 -0.33 10.15
CA GLU A 42 -12.45 -1.62 9.67
C GLU A 42 -10.97 -1.80 10.07
N THR A 43 -10.57 -3.06 10.27
CA THR A 43 -9.15 -3.47 10.35
C THR A 43 -8.87 -4.49 9.27
N LEU A 44 -7.78 -4.32 8.51
CA LEU A 44 -7.37 -5.24 7.45
C LEU A 44 -5.93 -5.71 7.64
N PRO A 45 -5.62 -6.98 7.32
CA PRO A 45 -4.24 -7.41 7.16
C PRO A 45 -3.63 -6.73 5.93
N PHE A 46 -2.30 -6.57 5.93
CA PHE A 46 -1.58 -5.84 4.89
C PHE A 46 -0.57 -6.71 4.15
N VAL A 47 0.62 -6.93 4.72
CA VAL A 47 1.66 -7.79 4.12
C VAL A 47 2.31 -8.68 5.18
N LYS A 48 2.93 -9.76 4.72
CA LYS A 48 3.80 -10.64 5.52
C LYS A 48 5.12 -10.86 4.79
N GLY A 49 6.21 -11.00 5.53
CA GLY A 49 7.50 -11.37 4.96
C GLY A 49 8.68 -10.67 5.63
N LYS A 50 9.80 -10.58 4.93
CA LYS A 50 11.04 -9.97 5.41
C LYS A 50 11.21 -8.58 4.80
N LEU A 51 11.25 -7.58 5.68
CA LEU A 51 11.33 -6.17 5.33
C LEU A 51 12.72 -5.62 5.69
N ASP A 52 13.43 -5.05 4.71
CA ASP A 52 14.74 -4.41 4.91
C ASP A 52 14.70 -2.92 4.52
N GLY A 53 13.73 -2.22 5.12
CA GLY A 53 13.44 -0.81 4.88
C GLY A 53 12.28 -0.56 3.91
N PHE A 54 11.52 0.51 4.18
CA PHE A 54 10.36 0.90 3.41
C PHE A 54 10.08 2.40 3.50
N ARG A 55 9.32 2.92 2.54
CA ARG A 55 8.77 4.28 2.53
C ARG A 55 7.25 4.19 2.59
N ALA A 56 6.65 4.93 3.51
CA ALA A 56 5.21 4.91 3.72
C ALA A 56 4.58 6.23 3.28
N LYS A 57 3.48 6.15 2.53
CA LYS A 57 2.60 7.28 2.26
C LYS A 57 1.18 6.91 2.66
N TYR A 58 0.56 7.81 3.41
CA TYR A 58 -0.82 7.69 3.87
C TYR A 58 -1.61 8.85 3.27
N GLU A 59 -2.78 8.54 2.71
CA GLU A 59 -3.68 9.54 2.16
C GLU A 59 -5.09 9.34 2.73
N ALA A 60 -5.79 10.45 2.96
CA ALA A 60 -7.19 10.45 3.34
C ALA A 60 -8.04 10.60 2.08
N TYR A 61 -8.79 9.57 1.73
CA TYR A 61 -9.76 9.62 0.63
C TYR A 61 -11.15 9.80 1.21
N ARG A 62 -11.96 10.64 0.57
CA ARG A 62 -13.36 10.80 0.91
C ARG A 62 -14.12 9.58 0.44
N THR A 63 -15.13 9.17 1.21
CA THR A 63 -16.11 8.19 0.75
C THR A 63 -17.30 8.93 0.15
N VAL A 64 -17.64 8.66 -1.11
CA VAL A 64 -18.82 9.18 -1.81
C VAL A 64 -19.65 7.96 -2.25
N ASP A 65 -20.90 7.89 -1.82
CA ASP A 65 -21.82 6.77 -2.11
C ASP A 65 -21.26 5.36 -1.79
N GLY A 66 -20.41 5.27 -0.77
CA GLY A 66 -19.78 4.01 -0.35
C GLY A 66 -18.48 3.65 -1.11
N GLU A 67 -18.09 4.46 -2.09
CA GLU A 67 -16.86 4.33 -2.86
C GLU A 67 -15.79 5.30 -2.37
N LEU A 68 -14.52 4.85 -2.41
CA LEU A 68 -13.38 5.69 -2.03
C LEU A 68 -12.94 6.53 -3.24
N VAL A 69 -13.07 7.84 -3.12
CA VAL A 69 -12.73 8.80 -4.17
C VAL A 69 -11.45 9.53 -3.79
N ARG A 70 -10.45 9.47 -4.68
CA ARG A 70 -9.22 10.24 -4.58
C ARG A 70 -9.45 11.62 -5.18
N GLU A 71 -9.31 12.68 -4.38
CA GLU A 71 -9.33 14.05 -4.89
C GLU A 71 -7.97 14.39 -5.52
N PRO A 72 -7.93 15.05 -6.68
CA PRO A 72 -6.70 15.63 -7.20
C PRO A 72 -6.27 16.78 -6.26
N MET A 73 -5.02 16.75 -5.77
CA MET A 73 -4.42 17.87 -5.03
C MET A 73 -4.00 18.99 -5.95
#